data_AF-A0A377B8S0-F1
#
_entry.id   AF-A0A377B8S0-F1
#
_cell.length_a   1.000
_cell.length_b   1.000
_cell.length_c   1.000
_cell.angle_alpha   90.00
_cell.angle_beta   90.00
_cell.angle_gamma   90.00
#
_symmetry.space_group_name_H-M   'P 1'
#
loop_
_entity.id
_entity.type
_entity.pdbx_description
1 polymer ?
#
loop_
_entity_poly.entity_id
_entity_poly.type
_entity_poly.pdbx_seq_one_letter_code
_entity_poly.pdbx_strand_id
1 'polypeptide(L)'
;MIIYKRVYNYAIIFLVIELFTRVLNYNKENNGFYSLKYSVLYFDSNFTGLVILSLCSYLLYLKYVKGNDLKIQRRILYFLLLATFSRGAIAALILTRIGLGSKKRIRGKAFLIIAVAVVIFSILTIEYIEQSQSYSSIDGSFNSKFYIISQALSFYESLPILVHWFGIGMGNTSQFIGIFAHNIFVTMILEMGIVGTVLFLLYVFYTLKLSNGYALFIWVPIFVGGISLFSAFSPFAFIICALICCENMVDKKYEF
;
A
#
# COMPACT_ATOMS: atom_id res chain seq x y z
N MET A 1 -3.71 12.64 23.10
CA MET A 1 -4.83 12.98 22.17
C MET A 1 -4.60 14.27 21.39
N ILE A 2 -4.21 15.38 22.03
CA ILE A 2 -4.05 16.70 21.37
C ILE A 2 -3.04 16.66 20.22
N ILE A 3 -1.88 16.02 20.42
CA ILE A 3 -0.82 15.91 19.41
C ILE A 3 -1.33 15.19 18.15
N TYR A 4 -1.96 14.01 18.30
CA TYR A 4 -2.53 13.28 17.16
C TYR A 4 -3.53 14.12 16.39
N LYS A 5 -4.45 14.81 17.09
CA LYS A 5 -5.44 15.67 16.45
C LYS A 5 -4.77 16.77 15.61
N ARG A 6 -3.73 17.43 16.13
CA ARG A 6 -2.99 18.48 15.41
C ARG A 6 -2.29 17.92 14.17
N VAL A 7 -1.56 16.82 14.30
CA VAL A 7 -0.86 16.17 13.18
C VAL A 7 -1.84 15.78 12.07
N TYR A 8 -2.96 15.15 12.43
CA TYR A 8 -3.98 14.79 11.44
C TYR A 8 -4.65 16.00 10.79
N ASN A 9 -4.88 17.08 11.53
CA ASN A 9 -5.43 18.30 10.95
C ASN A 9 -4.48 18.89 9.89
N TYR A 10 -3.17 18.94 10.16
CA TYR A 10 -2.20 19.38 9.17
C TYR A 10 -2.13 18.47 7.95
N ALA A 11 -2.10 17.15 8.17
CA ALA A 11 -2.14 16.18 7.08
C ALA A 11 -3.41 16.32 6.22
N ILE A 12 -4.57 16.53 6.86
CA ILE A 12 -5.84 16.77 6.16
C ILE A 12 -5.79 18.06 5.35
N ILE A 13 -5.29 19.17 5.90
CA ILE A 13 -5.17 20.44 5.17
C ILE A 13 -4.31 20.22 3.91
N PHE A 14 -3.17 19.57 4.06
CA PHE A 14 -2.30 19.24 2.93
C PHE A 14 -3.01 18.38 1.87
N LEU A 15 -3.73 17.33 2.28
CA LEU A 15 -4.45 16.43 1.37
C LEU A 15 -5.67 17.08 0.71
N VAL A 16 -6.30 18.05 1.39
CA VAL A 16 -7.37 18.86 0.80
C VAL A 16 -6.80 19.78 -0.28
N ILE A 17 -5.65 20.43 -0.01
CA ILE A 17 -4.94 21.22 -1.03
C ILE A 17 -4.57 20.32 -2.22
N GLU A 18 -4.02 19.13 -1.97
CA GLU A 18 -3.73 18.16 -3.03
C GLU A 18 -4.97 17.83 -3.87
N LEU A 19 -6.11 17.54 -3.24
CA LEU A 19 -7.36 17.32 -3.97
C LEU A 19 -7.76 18.53 -4.83
N PHE A 20 -7.69 19.74 -4.29
CA PHE A 20 -7.95 20.96 -5.07
C PHE A 20 -7.01 21.08 -6.27
N THR A 21 -5.72 20.80 -6.11
CA THR A 21 -4.77 20.82 -7.24
C THR A 21 -5.12 19.77 -8.31
N ARG A 22 -5.60 18.59 -7.94
CA ARG A 22 -6.07 17.58 -8.93
C ARG A 22 -7.28 18.05 -9.71
N VAL A 23 -8.21 18.74 -9.04
CA VAL A 23 -9.40 19.33 -9.70
C VAL A 23 -8.98 20.45 -10.67
N LEU A 24 -8.02 21.28 -10.29
CA LEU A 24 -7.49 22.34 -11.17
C LEU A 24 -6.71 21.76 -12.36
N ASN A 25 -6.00 20.66 -12.17
CA ASN A 25 -5.26 19.96 -13.22
C ASN A 25 -6.10 18.92 -13.98
N TYR A 26 -7.41 19.14 -14.06
CA TYR A 26 -8.31 18.24 -14.77
C TYR A 26 -7.87 18.05 -16.23
N ASN A 27 -7.53 16.82 -16.61
CA ASN A 27 -7.14 16.51 -17.99
C ASN A 27 -8.37 16.11 -18.82
N LYS A 28 -8.79 16.99 -19.73
CA LYS A 28 -9.95 16.79 -20.61
C LYS A 28 -9.74 15.71 -21.68
N GLU A 29 -8.51 15.33 -21.97
CA GLU A 29 -8.18 14.27 -22.95
C GLU A 29 -8.44 12.87 -22.38
N ASN A 30 -8.45 12.74 -21.06
CA ASN A 30 -8.76 11.50 -20.38
C ASN A 30 -10.28 11.29 -20.24
N ASN A 31 -10.71 10.04 -20.20
CA ASN A 31 -12.12 9.69 -20.04
C ASN A 31 -12.53 9.54 -18.56
N GLY A 32 -13.65 10.15 -18.19
CA GLY A 32 -14.30 9.95 -16.88
C GLY A 32 -13.43 10.37 -15.68
N PHE A 33 -13.34 9.51 -14.67
CA PHE A 33 -12.58 9.83 -13.44
C PHE A 33 -11.06 9.86 -13.67
N TYR A 34 -10.56 9.32 -14.79
CA TYR A 34 -9.12 9.36 -15.13
C TYR A 34 -8.62 10.80 -15.32
N SER A 35 -9.50 11.74 -15.68
CA SER A 35 -9.20 13.17 -15.77
C SER A 35 -8.77 13.80 -14.44
N LEU A 36 -9.14 13.19 -13.32
CA LEU A 36 -8.83 13.67 -11.95
C LEU A 36 -7.66 12.91 -11.31
N LYS A 37 -6.98 12.02 -12.03
CA LYS A 37 -5.89 11.19 -11.48
C LYS A 37 -4.53 11.87 -11.50
N TYR A 38 -4.35 12.96 -12.25
CA TYR A 38 -3.10 13.71 -12.24
C TYR A 38 -2.93 14.40 -10.88
N SER A 39 -1.96 13.95 -10.10
CA SER A 39 -1.64 14.50 -8.79
C SER A 39 -0.32 15.25 -8.80
N VAL A 40 -0.27 16.40 -8.13
CA VAL A 40 1.02 17.06 -7.85
C VAL A 40 1.86 16.21 -6.89
N LEU A 41 1.22 15.40 -6.05
CA LEU A 41 1.89 14.47 -5.15
C LEU A 41 2.19 13.15 -5.90
N TYR A 42 3.47 12.92 -6.21
CA TYR A 42 3.96 11.73 -6.92
C TYR A 42 3.33 11.49 -8.31
N PHE A 43 2.83 12.52 -8.98
CA PHE A 43 2.32 12.50 -10.37
C PHE A 43 1.05 11.65 -10.61
N ASP A 44 0.61 10.83 -9.66
CA ASP A 44 -0.57 9.95 -9.76
C ASP A 44 -1.30 9.86 -8.41
N SER A 45 -2.62 10.09 -8.44
CA SER A 45 -3.52 10.01 -7.28
C SER A 45 -3.50 8.65 -6.57
N ASN A 46 -3.05 7.58 -7.23
CA ASN A 46 -2.87 6.27 -6.60
C ASN A 46 -1.83 6.32 -5.46
N PHE A 47 -0.75 7.09 -5.63
CA PHE A 47 0.25 7.30 -4.57
C PHE A 47 -0.31 8.13 -3.42
N THR A 48 -1.08 9.19 -3.72
CA THR A 48 -1.86 9.91 -2.69
C THR A 48 -2.77 8.94 -1.94
N GLY A 49 -3.42 8.02 -2.64
CA GLY A 49 -4.24 6.97 -2.05
C GLY A 49 -3.46 6.10 -1.04
N LEU A 50 -2.22 5.74 -1.35
CA LEU A 50 -1.34 4.97 -0.46
C LEU A 50 -0.95 5.77 0.79
N VAL A 51 -0.66 7.08 0.65
CA VAL A 51 -0.40 7.98 1.78
C VAL A 51 -1.62 8.06 2.70
N ILE A 52 -2.81 8.32 2.13
CA ILE A 52 -4.06 8.40 2.89
C ILE A 52 -4.39 7.05 3.55
N LEU A 53 -4.15 5.93 2.87
CA LEU A 53 -4.34 4.59 3.41
C LEU A 53 -3.45 4.35 4.63
N SER A 54 -2.19 4.79 4.58
CA SER A 54 -1.25 4.71 5.71
C SER A 54 -1.76 5.52 6.91
N LEU A 55 -2.24 6.74 6.67
CA LEU A 55 -2.85 7.57 7.71
C LEU A 55 -4.13 6.96 8.28
N CYS A 56 -4.98 6.37 7.45
CA CYS A 56 -6.19 5.67 7.88
C CYS A 56 -5.85 4.45 8.75
N SER A 57 -4.81 3.71 8.38
CA SER A 57 -4.30 2.55 9.12
C SER A 57 -3.94 2.92 10.56
N TYR A 58 -3.25 4.05 10.74
CA TYR A 58 -2.92 4.54 12.08
C TYR A 58 -4.15 5.01 12.87
N LEU A 59 -5.17 5.63 12.24
CA LEU A 59 -6.44 5.94 12.93
C LEU A 59 -7.21 4.70 13.38
N LEU A 60 -7.17 3.62 12.59
CA LEU A 60 -7.77 2.34 12.97
C LEU A 60 -7.05 1.74 14.18
N TYR A 61 -5.72 1.78 14.18
CA TYR A 61 -4.92 1.40 15.34
C TYR A 61 -5.27 2.23 16.58
N LEU A 62 -5.27 3.57 16.48
CA LEU A 62 -5.61 4.46 17.61
C LEU A 62 -7.01 4.18 18.15
N LYS A 63 -8.01 3.97 17.29
CA LYS A 63 -9.37 3.63 17.72
C LYS A 63 -9.42 2.27 18.40
N TYR A 64 -9.01 1.21 17.71
CA TYR A 64 -9.29 -0.16 18.14
C TYR A 64 -8.30 -0.68 19.16
N VAL A 65 -7.10 -0.09 19.24
CA VAL A 65 -6.07 -0.49 20.20
C VAL A 65 -6.02 0.45 21.38
N LYS A 66 -5.87 1.76 21.12
CA LYS A 66 -5.66 2.79 22.15
C LYS A 66 -6.95 3.44 22.66
N GLY A 67 -8.11 3.12 22.08
CA GLY A 67 -9.39 3.75 22.45
C GLY A 67 -9.53 5.23 22.04
N ASN A 68 -8.56 5.77 21.30
CA ASN A 68 -8.49 7.18 20.90
C ASN A 68 -9.11 7.37 19.51
N ASP A 69 -10.42 7.59 19.46
CA ASP A 69 -11.16 7.74 18.20
C ASP A 69 -11.21 9.20 17.71
N LEU A 70 -10.35 9.56 16.75
CA LEU A 70 -10.44 10.81 15.98
C LEU A 70 -11.50 10.70 14.87
N LYS A 71 -12.78 10.65 15.27
CA LYS A 71 -13.92 10.35 14.37
C LYS A 71 -14.01 11.28 13.16
N ILE A 72 -13.85 12.59 13.38
CA ILE A 72 -13.97 13.61 12.34
C ILE A 72 -12.85 13.45 11.30
N GLN A 73 -11.60 13.40 11.77
CA GLN A 73 -10.40 13.22 10.95
C GLN A 73 -10.50 11.94 10.11
N ARG A 74 -10.97 10.84 10.71
CA ARG A 74 -11.15 9.58 9.99
C ARG A 74 -12.19 9.68 8.87
N ARG A 75 -13.34 10.32 9.12
CA ARG A 75 -14.38 10.50 8.11
C ARG A 75 -13.87 11.34 6.93
N ILE A 76 -13.13 12.41 7.23
CA ILE A 76 -12.50 13.25 6.20
C ILE A 76 -11.48 12.45 5.39
N LEU A 77 -10.59 11.70 6.04
CA LEU A 77 -9.61 10.87 5.30
C LEU A 77 -10.26 9.78 4.45
N TYR A 78 -11.38 9.19 4.88
CA TYR A 78 -12.13 8.25 4.05
C TYR A 78 -12.69 8.91 2.80
N PHE A 79 -13.27 10.10 2.95
CA PHE A 79 -13.73 10.88 1.81
C PHE A 79 -12.58 11.21 0.87
N LEU A 80 -11.45 11.69 1.41
CA LEU A 80 -10.27 12.02 0.61
C LEU A 80 -9.69 10.78 -0.09
N LEU A 81 -9.69 9.62 0.56
CA LEU A 81 -9.27 8.35 -0.06
C LEU A 81 -10.18 7.99 -1.24
N LEU A 82 -11.50 8.08 -1.08
CA LEU A 82 -12.46 7.84 -2.16
C LEU A 82 -12.24 8.82 -3.31
N ALA A 83 -11.98 10.09 -3.01
CA ALA A 83 -11.71 11.13 -4.01
C ALA A 83 -10.40 10.91 -4.79
N THR A 84 -9.51 10.00 -4.37
CA THR A 84 -8.33 9.60 -5.16
C THR A 84 -8.67 8.67 -6.32
N PHE A 85 -9.84 8.02 -6.28
CA PHE A 85 -10.24 6.93 -7.18
C PHE A 85 -9.26 5.75 -7.22
N SER A 86 -8.39 5.61 -6.22
CA SER A 86 -7.47 4.49 -6.07
C SER A 86 -8.20 3.24 -5.55
N ARG A 87 -8.77 2.46 -6.47
CA ARG A 87 -9.54 1.24 -6.14
C ARG A 87 -8.75 0.26 -5.27
N GLY A 88 -7.46 0.09 -5.53
CA GLY A 88 -6.59 -0.77 -4.72
C GLY A 88 -6.48 -0.29 -3.26
N ALA A 89 -6.27 1.01 -3.06
CA ALA A 89 -6.18 1.58 -1.71
C ALA A 89 -7.53 1.57 -0.98
N ILE A 90 -8.63 1.83 -1.70
CA ILE A 90 -10.00 1.75 -1.16
C ILE A 90 -10.32 0.32 -0.72
N ALA A 91 -10.06 -0.68 -1.56
CA ALA A 91 -10.28 -2.09 -1.24
C ALA A 91 -9.41 -2.53 -0.04
N ALA A 92 -8.15 -2.13 0.00
CA ALA A 92 -7.24 -2.41 1.12
C ALA A 92 -7.76 -1.82 2.44
N LEU A 93 -8.30 -0.60 2.43
CA LEU A 93 -8.92 0.00 3.61
C LEU A 93 -10.15 -0.79 4.08
N ILE A 94 -11.04 -1.16 3.16
CA ILE A 94 -12.27 -1.92 3.48
C ILE A 94 -11.90 -3.25 4.13
N LEU A 95 -11.00 -4.02 3.51
CA LEU A 95 -10.54 -5.30 4.04
C LEU A 95 -9.88 -5.14 5.40
N THR A 96 -9.01 -4.14 5.57
CA THR A 96 -8.36 -3.85 6.85
C THR A 96 -9.38 -3.50 7.94
N ARG A 97 -10.39 -2.69 7.61
CA ARG A 97 -11.44 -2.32 8.58
C ARG A 97 -12.28 -3.52 9.00
N ILE A 98 -12.66 -4.39 8.06
CA ILE A 98 -13.46 -5.59 8.32
C ILE A 98 -12.65 -6.60 9.14
N GLY A 99 -11.40 -6.87 8.73
CA GLY A 99 -10.53 -7.84 9.38
C GLY A 99 -10.00 -7.39 10.72
N LEU A 100 -9.48 -6.17 10.81
CA LEU A 100 -8.74 -5.67 11.96
C LEU A 100 -9.54 -4.69 12.81
N GLY A 101 -10.85 -4.53 12.53
CA GLY A 101 -11.77 -3.69 13.30
C GLY A 101 -12.07 -4.16 14.74
N SER A 102 -11.27 -5.08 15.27
CA SER A 102 -11.36 -5.62 16.63
C SER A 102 -9.99 -6.18 17.04
N LYS A 103 -9.65 -6.05 18.33
CA LYS A 103 -8.44 -6.69 18.91
C LYS A 103 -8.50 -8.23 18.83
N LYS A 104 -9.69 -8.82 18.79
CA LYS A 104 -9.87 -10.28 18.84
C LYS A 104 -9.33 -10.94 17.57
N ARG A 105 -8.38 -11.87 17.75
CA ARG A 105 -7.80 -12.72 16.70
C ARG A 105 -7.19 -11.92 15.53
N ILE A 106 -6.61 -10.75 15.80
CA ILE A 106 -6.08 -9.85 14.77
C ILE A 106 -5.08 -10.56 13.83
N ARG A 107 -4.20 -11.40 14.37
CA ARG A 107 -3.19 -12.15 13.62
C ARG A 107 -3.81 -13.15 12.63
N GLY A 108 -4.77 -13.94 13.09
CA GLY A 108 -5.45 -14.93 12.25
C GLY A 108 -6.28 -14.28 11.13
N LYS A 109 -6.99 -13.19 11.44
CA LYS A 109 -7.74 -12.44 10.42
C LYS A 109 -6.84 -11.75 9.40
N ALA A 110 -5.73 -11.17 9.86
CA ALA A 110 -4.73 -10.58 8.97
C ALA A 110 -4.12 -11.62 8.02
N PHE A 111 -3.73 -12.78 8.56
CA PHE A 111 -3.21 -13.89 7.76
C PHE A 111 -4.23 -14.34 6.71
N LEU A 112 -5.49 -14.53 7.10
CA LEU A 112 -6.55 -14.91 6.17
C LEU A 112 -6.74 -13.89 5.05
N ILE A 113 -6.75 -12.59 5.37
CA ILE A 113 -6.89 -11.53 4.36
C ILE A 113 -5.72 -11.56 3.37
N ILE A 114 -4.49 -11.65 3.86
CA ILE A 114 -3.31 -11.69 3.01
C ILE A 114 -3.32 -12.97 2.16
N ALA A 115 -3.61 -14.12 2.75
CA ALA A 115 -3.66 -15.39 2.04
C ALA A 115 -4.70 -15.37 0.92
N VAL A 116 -5.92 -14.89 1.20
CA VAL A 116 -6.98 -14.76 0.18
C VAL A 116 -6.57 -13.79 -0.92
N ALA A 117 -5.99 -12.64 -0.57
CA ALA A 117 -5.53 -11.66 -1.55
C ALA A 117 -4.43 -12.23 -2.45
N VAL A 118 -3.47 -12.96 -1.88
CA VAL A 118 -2.40 -13.64 -2.63
C VAL A 118 -2.97 -14.71 -3.55
N VAL A 119 -3.85 -15.59 -3.05
CA VAL A 119 -4.45 -16.66 -3.86
C VAL A 119 -5.23 -16.10 -5.05
N ILE A 120 -6.11 -15.13 -4.81
CA ILE A 120 -6.89 -14.49 -5.88
C ILE A 120 -5.94 -13.84 -6.90
N PHE A 121 -4.93 -13.11 -6.43
CA PHE A 121 -4.00 -12.43 -7.32
C PHE A 121 -3.15 -13.42 -8.14
N SER A 122 -2.70 -14.53 -7.54
CA SER A 122 -1.96 -15.58 -8.23
C SER A 122 -2.81 -16.24 -9.31
N ILE A 123 -4.09 -16.58 -9.03
CA ILE A 123 -5.00 -17.15 -10.04
C ILE A 123 -5.14 -16.22 -11.24
N LEU A 124 -5.45 -14.94 -11.00
CA LEU A 124 -5.60 -13.95 -12.07
C LEU A 124 -4.31 -13.71 -12.84
N THR A 125 -3.15 -13.80 -12.18
CA THR A 125 -1.85 -13.68 -12.84
C THR A 125 -1.58 -14.88 -13.75
N ILE A 126 -1.90 -16.09 -13.30
CA ILE A 126 -1.76 -17.31 -14.11
C ILE A 126 -2.70 -17.26 -15.31
N GLU A 127 -3.96 -16.87 -15.13
CA GLU A 127 -4.90 -16.68 -16.24
C GLU A 127 -4.37 -15.67 -17.27
N TYR A 128 -3.80 -14.55 -16.81
CA TYR A 128 -3.23 -13.54 -17.69
C TYR A 128 -2.05 -14.06 -18.51
N ILE A 129 -1.11 -14.77 -17.87
CA ILE A 129 0.14 -15.22 -18.49
C ILE A 129 -0.06 -16.49 -19.33
N GLU A 130 -0.65 -17.53 -18.73
CA GLU A 130 -0.71 -18.87 -19.34
C GLU A 130 -1.91 -19.03 -20.27
N GLN A 131 -3.01 -18.33 -20.01
CA GLN A 131 -4.25 -18.45 -20.80
C GLN A 131 -4.47 -17.27 -21.75
N SER A 132 -3.48 -16.38 -21.86
CA SER A 132 -3.54 -15.16 -22.70
C SER A 132 -4.80 -14.32 -22.46
N GLN A 133 -5.34 -14.34 -21.24
CA GLN A 133 -6.50 -13.54 -20.87
C GLN A 133 -6.12 -12.06 -20.83
N SER A 134 -6.98 -11.21 -21.38
CA SER A 134 -6.83 -9.76 -21.28
C SER A 134 -7.96 -9.18 -20.44
N TYR A 135 -7.59 -8.35 -19.46
CA TYR A 135 -8.55 -7.62 -18.65
C TYR A 135 -8.76 -6.18 -19.14
N SER A 136 -8.30 -5.86 -20.35
CA SER A 136 -8.39 -4.51 -20.93
C SER A 136 -9.84 -4.04 -21.12
N SER A 137 -10.77 -4.97 -21.42
CA SER A 137 -12.20 -4.71 -21.55
C SER A 137 -12.86 -4.35 -20.22
N ILE A 138 -12.29 -4.79 -19.10
CA ILE A 138 -12.74 -4.43 -17.76
C ILE A 138 -12.20 -3.05 -17.40
N ASP A 139 -10.87 -2.89 -17.45
CA ASP A 139 -10.19 -1.66 -17.10
C ASP A 139 -8.69 -1.70 -17.44
N GLY A 140 -8.19 -0.70 -18.18
CA GLY A 140 -6.77 -0.63 -18.56
C GLY A 140 -5.80 -0.58 -17.38
N SER A 141 -6.17 0.06 -16.26
CA SER A 141 -5.34 0.11 -15.05
C SER A 141 -5.37 -1.19 -14.25
N PHE A 142 -6.40 -2.01 -14.38
CA PHE A 142 -6.42 -3.35 -13.80
C PHE A 142 -5.56 -4.31 -14.63
N ASN A 143 -5.72 -4.28 -15.96
CA ASN A 143 -4.93 -5.05 -16.90
C ASN A 143 -3.42 -4.79 -16.77
N SER A 144 -3.03 -3.51 -16.64
CA SER A 144 -1.61 -3.12 -16.58
C SER A 144 -0.85 -3.76 -15.43
N LYS A 145 -1.51 -4.14 -14.33
CA LYS A 145 -0.88 -4.78 -13.17
C LYS A 145 -0.30 -6.16 -13.51
N PHE A 146 -1.05 -6.94 -14.28
CA PHE A 146 -0.64 -8.26 -14.71
C PHE A 146 0.33 -8.17 -15.89
N TYR A 147 0.12 -7.21 -16.79
CA TYR A 147 1.08 -6.89 -17.86
C TYR A 147 2.47 -6.55 -17.31
N ILE A 148 2.56 -5.74 -16.24
CA ILE A 148 3.83 -5.42 -15.60
C ILE A 148 4.52 -6.69 -15.07
N ILE A 149 3.76 -7.63 -14.52
CA ILE A 149 4.32 -8.89 -14.02
C ILE A 149 4.80 -9.77 -15.17
N SER A 150 4.04 -9.89 -16.26
CA SER A 150 4.46 -10.70 -17.40
C SER A 150 5.75 -10.17 -18.03
N GLN A 151 5.87 -8.85 -18.19
CA GLN A 151 7.11 -8.20 -18.65
C GLN A 151 8.26 -8.35 -17.65
N ALA A 152 7.98 -8.26 -16.35
CA ALA A 152 9.01 -8.45 -15.33
C ALA A 152 9.51 -9.90 -15.28
N LEU A 153 8.65 -10.89 -15.46
CA LEU A 153 9.02 -12.31 -15.47
C LEU A 153 9.86 -12.68 -16.70
N SER A 154 9.45 -12.25 -17.90
CA SER A 154 10.23 -12.49 -19.11
C SER A 154 11.63 -11.88 -19.02
N PHE A 155 11.73 -10.67 -18.45
CA PHE A 155 13.01 -10.04 -18.18
C PHE A 155 13.81 -10.81 -17.11
N TYR A 156 13.16 -11.22 -16.02
CA TYR A 156 13.80 -11.91 -14.89
C TYR A 156 14.49 -13.21 -15.32
N GLU A 157 13.89 -13.98 -16.23
CA GLU A 157 14.49 -15.21 -16.76
C GLU A 157 15.79 -14.98 -17.53
N SER A 158 15.95 -13.80 -18.14
CA SER A 158 17.16 -13.44 -18.88
C SER A 158 18.31 -12.92 -18.00
N LEU A 159 18.05 -12.67 -16.72
CA LEU A 159 19.01 -12.01 -15.82
C LEU A 159 20.11 -12.96 -15.31
N PRO A 160 21.35 -12.47 -15.13
CA PRO A 160 22.38 -13.22 -14.44
C PRO A 160 21.97 -13.58 -13.01
N ILE A 161 22.42 -14.74 -12.53
CA ILE A 161 22.10 -15.24 -11.19
C ILE A 161 22.42 -14.22 -10.08
N LEU A 162 23.48 -13.44 -10.21
CA LEU A 162 23.85 -12.42 -9.22
C LEU A 162 22.75 -11.36 -9.06
N VAL A 163 22.07 -11.02 -10.16
CA VAL A 163 20.97 -10.05 -10.16
C VAL A 163 19.72 -10.66 -9.52
N HIS A 164 19.50 -11.97 -9.59
CA HIS A 164 18.41 -12.62 -8.83
C HIS A 164 18.62 -12.46 -7.31
N TRP A 165 19.87 -12.54 -6.84
CA TRP A 165 20.18 -12.40 -5.42
C TRP A 165 20.01 -10.96 -4.92
N PHE A 166 20.51 -9.97 -5.66
CA PHE A 166 20.62 -8.58 -5.19
C PHE A 166 19.66 -7.60 -5.86
N GLY A 167 18.94 -8.04 -6.89
CA GLY A 167 18.03 -7.23 -7.69
C GLY A 167 18.76 -6.26 -8.62
N ILE A 168 17.97 -5.55 -9.41
CA ILE A 168 18.43 -4.47 -10.31
C ILE A 168 18.53 -3.10 -9.61
N GLY A 169 18.24 -3.05 -8.31
CA GLY A 169 18.13 -1.83 -7.53
C GLY A 169 16.74 -1.20 -7.57
N MET A 170 16.33 -0.61 -6.45
CA MET A 170 15.02 0.03 -6.29
C MET A 170 14.81 1.16 -7.31
N GLY A 171 13.65 1.17 -7.97
CA GLY A 171 13.23 2.22 -8.90
C GLY A 171 13.86 2.15 -10.29
N ASN A 172 14.69 1.14 -10.56
CA ASN A 172 15.34 1.00 -11.86
C ASN A 172 14.52 0.21 -12.88
N THR A 173 13.40 -0.40 -12.50
CA THR A 173 12.61 -1.26 -13.40
C THR A 173 12.25 -0.57 -14.73
N SER A 174 11.93 0.73 -14.71
CA SER A 174 11.60 1.48 -15.93
C SER A 174 12.77 1.60 -16.90
N GLN A 175 14.01 1.54 -16.43
CA GLN A 175 15.20 1.57 -17.29
C GLN A 175 15.41 0.26 -18.06
N PHE A 176 14.87 -0.85 -17.54
CA PHE A 176 15.07 -2.18 -18.12
C PHE A 176 13.87 -2.67 -18.94
N ILE A 177 12.65 -2.44 -18.46
CA ILE A 177 11.42 -2.91 -19.13
C ILE A 177 10.51 -1.76 -19.61
N GLY A 178 10.97 -0.51 -19.55
CA GLY A 178 10.22 0.67 -20.01
C GLY A 178 9.00 1.05 -19.16
N ILE A 179 8.75 0.34 -18.06
CA ILE A 179 7.58 0.49 -17.20
C ILE A 179 8.04 0.58 -15.75
N PHE A 180 7.47 1.50 -14.97
CA PHE A 180 7.77 1.61 -13.55
C PHE A 180 7.23 0.40 -12.77
N ALA A 181 8.02 -0.09 -11.82
CA ALA A 181 7.56 -1.09 -10.85
C ALA A 181 6.48 -0.47 -9.97
N HIS A 182 5.24 -0.80 -10.29
CA HIS A 182 4.09 -0.35 -9.52
C HIS A 182 3.53 -1.44 -8.62
N ASN A 183 4.03 -2.66 -8.59
CA ASN A 183 3.47 -3.68 -7.71
C ASN A 183 4.53 -4.30 -6.80
N ILE A 184 4.07 -4.78 -5.64
CA ILE A 184 4.92 -5.29 -4.59
C ILE A 184 5.73 -6.52 -5.02
N PHE A 185 5.20 -7.33 -5.95
CA PHE A 185 5.89 -8.50 -6.47
C PHE A 185 7.14 -8.11 -7.26
N VAL A 186 7.01 -7.17 -8.21
CA VAL A 186 8.13 -6.69 -9.02
C VAL A 186 9.15 -5.96 -8.15
N THR A 187 8.69 -5.11 -7.21
CA THR A 187 9.63 -4.45 -6.29
C THR A 187 10.41 -5.45 -5.45
N MET A 188 9.76 -6.47 -4.88
CA MET A 188 10.46 -7.47 -4.06
C MET A 188 11.41 -8.33 -4.89
N ILE A 189 10.89 -8.98 -5.93
CA ILE A 189 11.66 -10.00 -6.66
C ILE A 189 12.67 -9.37 -7.61
N LEU A 190 12.25 -8.40 -8.41
CA LEU A 190 13.10 -7.82 -9.44
C LEU A 190 14.01 -6.73 -8.89
N GLU A 191 13.47 -5.76 -8.14
CA GLU A 191 14.26 -4.59 -7.70
C GLU A 191 15.12 -4.88 -6.47
N MET A 192 14.58 -5.58 -5.47
CA MET A 192 15.29 -5.88 -4.22
C MET A 192 16.08 -7.20 -4.27
N GLY A 193 15.73 -8.10 -5.19
CA GLY A 193 16.25 -9.46 -5.22
C GLY A 193 15.84 -10.31 -4.02
N ILE A 194 16.34 -11.53 -3.99
CA ILE A 194 16.07 -12.49 -2.90
C ILE A 194 16.55 -11.93 -1.56
N VAL A 195 17.77 -11.39 -1.49
CA VAL A 195 18.36 -10.89 -0.24
C VAL A 195 17.55 -9.72 0.31
N GLY A 196 17.25 -8.73 -0.52
CA GLY A 196 16.47 -7.58 -0.11
C GLY A 196 15.06 -7.98 0.33
N THR A 197 14.40 -8.89 -0.41
CA THR A 197 13.09 -9.42 -0.03
C THR A 197 13.11 -10.09 1.34
N VAL A 198 14.09 -10.96 1.61
CA VAL A 198 14.23 -11.62 2.91
C VAL A 198 14.44 -10.60 4.02
N LEU A 199 15.31 -9.60 3.82
CA LEU A 199 15.54 -8.54 4.80
C LEU A 199 14.28 -7.72 5.06
N PHE A 200 13.49 -7.41 4.03
CA PHE A 200 12.22 -6.71 4.19
C PHE A 200 11.21 -7.55 4.99
N LEU A 201 11.10 -8.84 4.71
CA LEU A 201 10.22 -9.74 5.46
C LEU A 201 10.68 -9.91 6.91
N LEU A 202 11.98 -9.97 7.17
CA LEU A 202 12.54 -9.97 8.52
C LEU A 202 12.22 -8.66 9.25
N TYR A 203 12.32 -7.51 8.57
CA TYR A 203 11.91 -6.22 9.11
C TYR A 203 10.42 -6.20 9.48
N VAL A 204 9.54 -6.67 8.59
CA VAL A 204 8.11 -6.81 8.87
C VAL A 204 7.89 -7.68 10.11
N PHE A 205 8.52 -8.85 10.17
CA PHE A 205 8.40 -9.75 11.33
C PHE A 205 8.92 -9.13 12.63
N TYR A 206 10.03 -8.38 12.56
CA TYR A 206 10.58 -7.65 13.69
C TYR A 206 9.58 -6.61 14.22
N THR A 207 8.97 -5.79 13.35
CA THR A 207 7.96 -4.81 13.78
C THR A 207 6.70 -5.47 14.35
N LEU A 208 6.33 -6.66 13.89
CA LEU A 208 5.25 -7.46 14.47
C LEU A 208 5.58 -7.92 15.88
N LYS A 209 6.81 -8.39 16.14
CA LYS A 209 7.26 -8.74 17.50
C LYS A 209 7.25 -7.52 18.42
N LEU A 210 7.82 -6.40 17.97
CA LEU A 210 7.91 -5.18 18.76
C LEU A 210 6.53 -4.64 19.18
N SER A 211 5.59 -4.61 18.24
CA SER A 211 4.24 -4.07 18.43
C SER A 211 3.23 -5.09 18.95
N ASN A 212 3.66 -6.28 19.39
CA ASN A 212 2.78 -7.39 19.78
C ASN A 212 1.77 -7.81 18.68
N GLY A 213 2.07 -7.52 17.42
CA GLY A 213 1.25 -7.80 16.25
C GLY A 213 0.38 -6.63 15.79
N TYR A 214 0.39 -5.47 16.46
CA TYR A 214 -0.40 -4.31 16.02
C TYR A 214 0.14 -3.62 14.77
N ALA A 215 1.40 -3.85 14.38
CA ALA A 215 1.91 -3.42 13.08
C ALA A 215 1.13 -4.06 11.89
N LEU A 216 0.30 -5.09 12.12
CA LEU A 216 -0.64 -5.58 11.12
C LEU A 216 -1.63 -4.51 10.64
N PHE A 217 -1.93 -3.48 11.45
CA PHE A 217 -2.78 -2.37 11.02
C PHE A 217 -2.22 -1.64 9.80
N ILE A 218 -0.89 -1.61 9.61
CA ILE A 218 -0.26 -1.01 8.44
C ILE A 218 0.19 -2.06 7.42
N TRP A 219 0.71 -3.22 7.85
CA TRP A 219 1.20 -4.22 6.91
C TRP A 219 0.11 -4.89 6.09
N VAL A 220 -1.07 -5.17 6.66
CA VAL A 220 -2.19 -5.74 5.88
C VAL A 220 -2.61 -4.83 4.73
N PRO A 221 -2.95 -3.55 4.95
CA PRO A 221 -3.33 -2.67 3.84
C PRO A 221 -2.19 -2.42 2.86
N ILE A 222 -0.93 -2.43 3.31
CA ILE A 222 0.23 -2.28 2.41
C ILE A 222 0.45 -3.52 1.55
N PHE A 223 0.32 -4.73 2.08
CA PHE A 223 0.44 -5.95 1.26
C PHE A 223 -0.72 -6.09 0.28
N VAL A 224 -1.95 -5.84 0.74
CA VAL A 224 -3.15 -5.92 -0.11
C VAL A 224 -3.16 -4.82 -1.16
N GLY A 225 -2.91 -3.57 -0.76
CA GLY A 225 -2.82 -2.42 -1.67
C GLY A 225 -1.59 -2.50 -2.58
N GLY A 226 -0.50 -3.06 -2.07
CA GLY A 226 0.79 -3.23 -2.75
C GLY A 226 0.74 -4.11 -3.98
N ILE A 227 -0.19 -5.07 -4.02
CA ILE A 227 -0.49 -5.84 -5.24
C ILE A 227 -0.89 -4.91 -6.40
N SER A 228 -1.60 -3.82 -6.09
CA SER A 228 -2.04 -2.84 -7.08
C SER A 228 -1.03 -1.72 -7.28
N LEU A 229 -0.57 -1.13 -6.16
CA LEU A 229 0.41 -0.07 -6.15
C LEU A 229 1.33 -0.25 -4.94
N PHE A 230 2.59 -0.56 -5.17
CA PHE A 230 3.63 -0.49 -4.15
C PHE A 230 4.74 0.42 -4.64
N SER A 231 5.24 1.24 -3.72
CA SER A 231 6.47 1.95 -3.90
C SER A 231 7.21 1.87 -2.59
N ALA A 232 8.33 1.13 -2.61
CA ALA A 232 9.25 1.07 -1.48
C ALA A 232 9.74 2.47 -1.08
N PHE A 233 9.62 3.44 -1.98
CA PHE A 233 9.92 4.85 -1.74
C PHE A 233 8.86 5.61 -0.95
N SER A 234 7.72 5.02 -0.57
CA SER A 234 6.74 5.74 0.24
C SER A 234 7.14 5.68 1.73
N PRO A 235 7.77 6.75 2.29
CA PRO A 235 8.22 6.74 3.67
C PRO A 235 7.05 6.64 4.66
N PHE A 236 5.84 6.99 4.23
CA PHE A 236 4.65 7.05 5.07
C PHE A 236 4.30 5.71 5.71
N ALA A 237 4.41 4.59 4.97
CA ALA A 237 4.14 3.27 5.52
C ALA A 237 5.11 2.94 6.66
N PHE A 238 6.39 3.24 6.47
CA PHE A 238 7.44 3.00 7.46
C PHE A 238 7.33 3.92 8.67
N ILE A 239 7.02 5.22 8.47
CA ILE A 239 6.78 6.18 9.55
C ILE A 239 5.59 5.72 10.41
N ILE A 240 4.48 5.33 9.79
CA ILE A 240 3.31 4.83 10.53
C ILE A 240 3.65 3.53 11.28
N CYS A 241 4.40 2.63 10.65
CA CYS A 241 4.87 1.42 11.32
C CYS A 241 5.72 1.73 12.56
N ALA A 242 6.65 2.68 12.44
CA ALA A 242 7.48 3.13 13.55
C ALA A 242 6.64 3.74 14.68
N LEU A 243 5.66 4.61 14.36
CA LEU A 243 4.74 5.16 15.36
C LEU A 243 3.98 4.07 16.11
N ILE A 244 3.46 3.07 15.39
CA ILE A 244 2.78 1.92 16.03
C ILE A 244 3.75 1.18 16.96
N CYS A 245 4.99 0.95 16.55
CA CYS A 245 5.99 0.27 17.39
C CYS A 245 6.32 1.09 18.65
N CYS A 246 6.62 2.38 18.51
CA CYS A 246 6.93 3.28 19.63
C CYS A 246 5.78 3.32 20.64
N GLU A 247 4.53 3.47 20.16
CA GLU A 247 3.35 3.50 21.02
C GLU A 247 3.17 2.22 21.85
N ASN A 248 3.63 1.06 21.36
CA ASN A 248 3.53 -0.21 22.09
C ASN A 248 4.74 -0.47 23.00
N MET A 249 5.89 0.13 22.71
CA MET A 249 7.05 0.08 23.61
C MET A 249 6.83 0.89 24.87
N VAL A 250 6.16 2.04 24.76
CA VAL A 250 5.82 2.90 25.91
C VAL A 250 4.91 2.16 26.88
N ASP A 251 3.87 1.48 26.39
CA ASP A 251 2.94 0.73 27.25
C ASP A 251 3.65 -0.34 28.10
N LYS A 252 4.62 -1.06 27.51
CA LYS A 252 5.41 -2.09 28.24
C LYS A 252 6.23 -1.53 29.39
N LYS A 253 6.57 -0.24 29.37
CA LYS A 253 7.39 0.41 30.41
C LYS A 253 6.59 0.75 31.68
N TYR A 254 5.25 0.73 31.60
CA TYR A 254 4.35 1.07 32.71
C TYR A 254 3.60 -0.15 33.28
N GLU A 255 3.97 -1.37 32.89
CA GLU A 255 3.42 -2.64 33.42
C GLU A 255 4.23 -3.23 34.59
N PHE A 256 4.98 -2.40 35.34
CA PHE A 256 5.69 -2.81 36.55
C PHE A 256 4.89 -2.54 37.83
#